data_AF-A0A1M2VNE3-F1
#
_entry.id   AF-A0A1M2VNE3-F1
#
_cell.length_a   1.000
_cell.length_b   1.000
_cell.length_c   1.000
_cell.angle_alpha   90.00
_cell.angle_beta   90.00
_cell.angle_gamma   90.00
#
_symmetry.space_group_name_H-M   'P 1'
#
loop_
_entity.id
_entity.type
_entity.pdbx_description
1 polymer ?
#
loop_
_entity_poly.entity_id
_entity_poly.type
_entity_poly.pdbx_seq_one_letter_code
_entity_poly.pdbx_strand_id
1 'polypeptide(L)'
;MPSTMPLLPAPPPDVAQPNERPLPVPPPSLQLTPLLGSAPTERMQTLHSLYASQIATLVWTLEEASVLEADRRPVVVGIALARSAESSQSSELSAHDRTIFKGVMDIVRELLERR
;
A
#
# COMPACT_ATOMS: atom_id res chain seq x y z
N MET A 1 8.26 29.50 -7.26
CA MET A 1 9.11 28.32 -6.97
C MET A 1 8.43 27.56 -5.84
N PRO A 2 8.00 26.30 -6.02
CA PRO A 2 7.39 25.54 -4.92
C PRO A 2 8.45 25.30 -3.84
N SER A 3 8.04 25.40 -2.57
CA SER A 3 8.91 25.24 -1.40
C SER A 3 9.47 23.81 -1.37
N THR A 4 10.79 23.67 -1.49
CA THR A 4 11.49 22.39 -1.27
C THR A 4 11.56 22.17 0.24
N MET A 5 10.48 21.62 0.81
CA MET A 5 10.44 21.26 2.21
C MET A 5 11.56 20.23 2.48
N PRO A 6 12.45 20.46 3.47
CA PRO A 6 13.52 19.52 3.78
C PRO A 6 12.93 18.14 4.09
N LEU A 7 13.47 17.09 3.47
CA LEU A 7 13.11 15.72 3.80
C LEU A 7 13.43 15.48 5.27
N LEU A 8 12.39 15.31 6.09
CA LEU A 8 12.56 14.88 7.47
C LEU A 8 13.19 13.49 7.46
N PRO A 9 14.13 13.19 8.40
CA PRO A 9 14.69 11.85 8.51
C PRO A 9 13.57 10.83 8.75
N ALA A 10 13.75 9.62 8.21
CA ALA A 10 12.79 8.54 8.38
C ALA A 10 12.50 8.34 9.89
N PRO A 11 11.23 8.16 10.29
CA PRO A 11 10.88 7.97 11.68
C PRO A 11 11.65 6.77 12.25
N PRO A 12 12.13 6.86 13.51
CA PRO A 12 12.83 5.75 14.14
C PRO A 12 11.91 4.51 14.21
N PRO A 13 12.48 3.30 14.08
CA PRO A 13 11.71 2.07 14.17
C PRO A 13 10.97 2.00 15.51
N ASP A 14 9.69 1.62 15.47
CA ASP A 14 8.86 1.54 16.67
C ASP A 14 9.41 0.47 17.61
N VAL A 15 9.79 0.88 18.82
CA VAL A 15 10.37 0.01 19.85
C VAL A 15 9.36 -1.08 20.27
N ALA A 16 8.06 -0.82 20.09
CA ALA A 16 7.00 -1.79 20.36
C ALA A 16 6.86 -2.86 19.26
N GLN A 17 7.34 -2.59 18.04
CA GLN A 17 7.28 -3.51 16.90
C GLN A 17 8.64 -3.55 16.16
N PRO A 18 9.70 -4.06 16.81
CA PRO A 18 11.07 -4.02 16.28
C PRO A 18 11.28 -4.84 14.99
N ASN A 19 10.37 -5.78 14.71
CA ASN A 19 10.38 -6.59 13.49
C ASN A 19 9.51 -5.99 12.37
N GLU A 20 8.87 -4.85 12.59
CA GLU A 20 8.02 -4.24 11.58
C GLU A 20 8.89 -3.65 10.46
N ARG A 21 8.69 -4.15 9.23
CA ARG A 21 9.36 -3.63 8.05
C ARG A 21 8.58 -2.41 7.54
N PRO A 22 9.16 -1.20 7.54
CA PRO A 22 8.45 -0.02 7.09
C PRO A 22 8.04 -0.16 5.62
N LEU A 23 6.81 0.25 5.34
CA LEU A 23 6.28 0.29 3.98
C LEU A 23 6.75 1.57 3.28
N PRO A 24 7.08 1.51 1.97
CA PRO A 24 7.44 2.70 1.21
C PRO A 24 6.24 3.63 1.07
N VAL A 25 6.47 4.94 1.08
CA VAL A 25 5.41 5.93 0.93
C VAL A 25 4.97 6.02 -0.53
N PRO A 26 3.67 5.89 -0.85
CA PRO A 26 3.18 6.06 -2.20
C PRO A 26 3.47 7.47 -2.75
N PRO A 27 3.88 7.60 -4.02
CA PRO A 27 4.16 8.90 -4.61
C PRO A 27 2.86 9.72 -4.76
N PRO A 28 2.90 11.04 -4.52
CA PRO A 28 1.70 11.89 -4.57
C PRO A 28 1.11 12.02 -5.98
N SER A 29 1.89 11.70 -7.02
CA SER A 29 1.46 11.69 -8.42
C SER A 29 0.83 10.35 -8.85
N LEU A 30 0.70 9.36 -7.94
CA LEU A 30 0.09 8.07 -8.26
C LEU A 30 -1.37 8.26 -8.63
N GLN A 31 -1.73 7.87 -9.85
CA GLN A 31 -3.10 7.87 -10.33
C GLN A 31 -3.66 6.44 -10.30
N LEU A 32 -4.81 6.28 -9.65
CA LEU A 32 -5.55 5.03 -9.64
C LEU A 32 -6.71 5.11 -10.61
N THR A 33 -6.77 4.18 -11.55
CA THR A 33 -7.87 4.06 -12.51
C THR A 33 -8.61 2.75 -12.24
N PRO A 34 -9.85 2.80 -11.72
CA PRO A 34 -10.67 1.60 -11.55
C PRO A 34 -10.98 0.98 -12.93
N LEU A 35 -10.60 -0.28 -13.12
CA LEU A 35 -10.81 -0.98 -14.41
C LEU A 35 -12.10 -1.81 -14.42
N LEU A 36 -12.37 -2.52 -13.32
CA LEU A 36 -13.48 -3.47 -13.22
C LEU A 36 -14.05 -3.49 -11.80
N GLY A 37 -15.38 -3.63 -11.72
CA GLY A 37 -16.12 -3.72 -10.46
C GLY A 37 -16.35 -2.36 -9.79
N SER A 38 -17.39 -2.29 -8.97
CA SER A 38 -17.64 -1.18 -8.05
C SER A 38 -17.57 -1.70 -6.63
N ALA A 39 -16.94 -0.92 -5.76
CA ALA A 39 -16.98 -1.20 -4.33
C ALA A 39 -18.40 -0.93 -3.82
N PRO A 40 -18.99 -1.83 -3.02
CA PRO A 40 -20.37 -1.68 -2.54
C PRO A 40 -20.53 -0.52 -1.53
N THR A 41 -19.43 -0.02 -0.97
CA THR A 41 -19.41 1.09 -0.01
C THR A 41 -18.19 1.98 -0.27
N GLU A 42 -18.30 3.26 0.09
CA GLU A 42 -17.20 4.24 0.00
C GLU A 42 -15.97 3.78 0.81
N ARG A 43 -16.17 3.25 2.02
CA ARG A 43 -15.09 2.66 2.83
C ARG A 43 -14.33 1.58 2.07
N MET A 44 -15.05 0.67 1.41
CA MET A 44 -14.44 -0.42 0.65
C MET A 44 -13.67 0.13 -0.57
N GLN A 45 -14.18 1.19 -1.21
CA GLN A 45 -13.48 1.88 -2.29
C GLN A 45 -12.16 2.51 -1.81
N THR A 46 -12.17 3.14 -0.64
CA THR A 46 -10.98 3.71 -0.01
C THR A 46 -9.96 2.62 0.33
N LEU A 47 -10.42 1.48 0.88
CA LEU A 47 -9.55 0.33 1.14
C LEU A 47 -8.94 -0.20 -0.16
N HIS A 48 -9.73 -0.43 -1.20
CA HIS A 48 -9.21 -0.89 -2.50
C HIS A 48 -8.13 0.06 -3.03
N SER A 49 -8.38 1.37 -2.94
CA SER A 49 -7.41 2.40 -3.37
C SER A 49 -6.11 2.33 -2.56
N LEU A 50 -6.21 2.15 -1.25
CA LEU A 50 -5.06 2.06 -0.33
C LEU A 50 -4.23 0.79 -0.56
N TYR A 51 -4.87 -0.36 -0.77
CA TYR A 51 -4.17 -1.58 -1.15
C TYR A 51 -3.49 -1.44 -2.51
N ALA A 52 -4.20 -0.91 -3.52
CA ALA A 52 -3.67 -0.76 -4.87
C ALA A 52 -2.46 0.19 -4.92
N SER A 53 -2.54 1.35 -4.27
CA SER A 53 -1.44 2.32 -4.23
C SER A 53 -0.21 1.76 -3.52
N GLN A 54 -0.41 1.05 -2.40
CA GLN A 54 0.70 0.47 -1.65
C GLN A 54 1.37 -0.68 -2.42
N ILE A 55 0.59 -1.55 -3.05
CA ILE A 55 1.11 -2.66 -3.87
C ILE A 55 1.90 -2.10 -5.06
N ALA A 56 1.36 -1.13 -5.79
CA ALA A 56 2.07 -0.50 -6.90
C ALA A 56 3.40 0.12 -6.45
N THR A 57 3.41 0.76 -5.28
CA THR A 57 4.62 1.34 -4.70
C THR A 57 5.65 0.27 -4.33
N LEU A 58 5.22 -0.86 -3.75
CA LEU A 58 6.11 -1.99 -3.47
C LEU A 58 6.71 -2.56 -4.76
N VAL A 59 5.90 -2.74 -5.80
CA VAL A 59 6.38 -3.21 -7.11
C VAL A 59 7.44 -2.27 -7.66
N TRP A 60 7.18 -0.97 -7.73
CA TRP A 60 8.18 -0.02 -8.22
C TRP A 60 9.45 -0.01 -7.38
N THR A 61 9.33 0.09 -6.05
CA THR A 61 10.50 0.21 -5.17
C THR A 61 11.37 -1.04 -5.10
N LEU A 62 10.78 -2.24 -5.20
CA LEU A 62 11.51 -3.49 -5.12
C LEU A 62 11.98 -3.99 -6.50
N GLU A 63 11.26 -3.70 -7.59
CA GLU A 63 11.73 -4.00 -8.94
C GLU A 63 12.83 -3.01 -9.41
N GLU A 64 12.76 -1.72 -9.03
CA GLU A 64 13.76 -0.71 -9.40
C GLU A 64 15.16 -1.02 -8.85
N ALA A 65 15.28 -1.85 -7.80
CA ALA A 65 16.58 -2.34 -7.31
C ALA A 65 17.36 -3.14 -8.38
N SER A 66 16.70 -3.64 -9.43
CA SER A 66 17.32 -4.43 -10.49
C SER A 66 17.80 -3.61 -11.69
N VAL A 67 17.28 -2.41 -11.95
CA VAL A 67 17.57 -1.67 -13.19
C VAL A 67 17.53 -0.17 -12.91
N LEU A 68 18.71 0.44 -12.89
CA LEU A 68 19.02 1.84 -12.52
C LEU A 68 18.25 2.96 -13.28
N GLU A 69 17.28 2.63 -14.15
CA GLU A 69 16.56 3.61 -14.98
C GLU A 69 15.22 3.04 -15.53
N ALA A 70 14.59 2.08 -14.84
CA ALA A 70 13.32 1.53 -15.31
C ALA A 70 12.18 2.55 -15.08
N ASP A 71 11.68 3.12 -16.18
CA ASP A 71 10.43 3.85 -16.23
C ASP A 71 9.33 3.08 -15.48
N ARG A 72 8.60 3.75 -14.58
CA ARG A 72 7.64 3.10 -13.68
C ARG A 72 6.56 2.40 -14.50
N ARG A 73 6.66 1.09 -14.62
CA ARG A 73 5.74 0.29 -15.43
C ARG A 73 4.31 0.39 -14.85
N PRO A 74 3.28 0.49 -15.71
CA PRO A 74 1.90 0.43 -15.26
C PRO A 74 1.64 -0.87 -14.48
N VAL A 75 1.02 -0.76 -13.30
CA VAL A 75 0.68 -1.89 -12.44
C VAL A 75 -0.83 -2.09 -12.44
N VAL A 76 -1.28 -3.31 -12.72
CA VAL A 76 -2.69 -3.70 -12.63
C VAL A 76 -2.88 -4.54 -11.38
N VAL A 77 -3.79 -4.15 -10.50
CA VAL A 77 -4.06 -4.83 -9.23
C VAL A 77 -5.51 -5.33 -9.22
N GLY A 78 -5.69 -6.64 -9.10
CA GLY A 78 -6.99 -7.27 -8.81
C GLY A 78 -7.14 -7.50 -7.32
N ILE A 79 -8.19 -6.96 -6.70
CA ILE A 79 -8.42 -7.05 -5.25
C ILE A 79 -9.79 -7.65 -4.98
N ALA A 80 -9.84 -8.66 -4.11
CA ALA A 80 -11.06 -9.26 -3.61
C ALA A 80 -10.98 -9.37 -2.08
N LEU A 81 -11.50 -8.37 -1.37
CA LEU A 81 -11.55 -8.38 0.10
C LEU A 81 -12.84 -9.05 0.59
N ALA A 82 -12.71 -10.00 1.51
CA ALA A 82 -13.87 -10.59 2.18
C ALA A 82 -14.55 -9.56 3.09
N ARG A 83 -15.87 -9.58 3.14
CA ARG A 83 -16.64 -8.71 4.05
C ARG A 83 -16.47 -9.21 5.49
N SER A 84 -15.81 -8.43 6.34
CA SER A 84 -15.77 -8.72 7.78
C SER A 84 -17.07 -8.25 8.44
N ALA A 85 -17.68 -9.09 9.29
CA ALA A 85 -18.91 -8.75 10.00
C ALA A 85 -18.76 -7.46 10.84
N GLU A 86 -17.58 -7.25 11.42
CA GLU A 86 -17.23 -6.08 12.25
C GLU A 86 -17.05 -4.79 11.43
N SER A 87 -16.78 -4.89 10.12
CA SER A 87 -16.60 -3.73 9.24
C SER A 87 -17.89 -2.96 8.92
N SER A 88 -19.04 -3.50 9.34
CA SER A 88 -20.36 -2.94 9.06
C SER A 88 -20.79 -1.86 10.04
N GLN A 89 -20.15 -1.75 11.21
CA GLN A 89 -20.67 -0.96 12.34
C GLN A 89 -19.85 0.29 12.68
N SER A 90 -18.61 0.42 12.17
CA SER A 90 -17.75 1.58 12.43
C SER A 90 -17.15 2.14 11.14
N SER A 91 -17.00 3.46 11.06
CA SER A 91 -16.29 4.13 9.95
C SER A 91 -14.77 4.00 10.07
N GLU A 92 -14.28 3.68 11.28
CA GLU A 92 -12.87 3.62 11.60
C GLU A 92 -12.21 2.29 11.21
N LEU A 93 -10.95 2.36 10.80
CA LEU A 93 -10.10 1.19 10.55
C LEU A 93 -9.84 0.48 11.88
N SER A 94 -10.28 -0.78 11.97
CA SER A 94 -10.04 -1.59 13.17
C SER A 94 -8.56 -1.95 13.29
N ALA A 95 -8.11 -2.31 14.50
CA ALA A 95 -6.78 -2.88 14.68
C ALA A 95 -6.59 -4.14 13.81
N HIS A 96 -7.66 -4.93 13.65
CA HIS A 96 -7.68 -6.10 12.79
C HIS A 96 -7.42 -5.75 11.32
N ASP A 97 -8.08 -4.72 10.78
CA ASP A 97 -7.86 -4.28 9.39
C ASP A 97 -6.40 -3.87 9.15
N ARG A 98 -5.79 -3.20 10.12
CA ARG A 98 -4.36 -2.81 10.06
C ARG A 98 -3.45 -4.02 10.07
N THR A 99 -3.72 -5.01 10.92
CA THR A 99 -2.94 -6.26 10.96
C THR A 99 -3.05 -7.02 9.65
N ILE A 100 -4.25 -7.16 9.09
CA ILE A 100 -4.45 -7.80 7.78
C ILE A 100 -3.71 -7.04 6.68
N PHE A 101 -3.84 -5.70 6.67
CA PHE A 101 -3.14 -4.87 5.70
C PHE A 101 -1.62 -5.07 5.74
N LYS A 102 -1.01 -4.99 6.93
CA LYS A 102 0.44 -5.24 7.10
C LYS A 102 0.82 -6.64 6.60
N GLY A 103 0.07 -7.67 7.02
CA GLY A 103 0.35 -9.06 6.63
C GLY A 103 0.24 -9.28 5.11
N VAL A 104 -0.73 -8.66 4.43
CA VAL A 104 -0.82 -8.72 2.95
C VAL A 104 0.39 -8.05 2.31
N MET A 105 0.83 -6.89 2.82
CA MET A 105 2.00 -6.20 2.27
C MET A 105 3.30 -6.99 2.47
N ASP A 106 3.44 -7.69 3.60
CA ASP A 106 4.57 -8.60 3.84
C ASP A 106 4.57 -9.77 2.85
N ILE A 107 3.42 -10.39 2.59
CA ILE A 107 3.29 -11.46 1.58
C ILE A 107 3.67 -10.95 0.18
N VAL A 108 3.17 -9.77 -0.22
CA VAL A 108 3.49 -9.17 -1.53
C VAL A 108 4.98 -8.88 -1.63
N ARG A 109 5.57 -8.30 -0.58
CA ARG A 109 7.01 -8.03 -0.51
C ARG A 109 7.82 -9.31 -0.65
N GLU A 110 7.53 -10.34 0.13
CA GLU A 110 8.24 -11.62 0.05
C GLU A 110 8.15 -12.24 -1.36
N LEU A 111 7.01 -12.11 -2.03
CA LEU A 111 6.83 -12.62 -3.38
C LEU A 111 7.67 -11.85 -4.41
N LEU A 112 7.81 -10.54 -4.24
CA LEU A 112 8.65 -9.70 -5.09
C LEU A 112 10.15 -9.95 -4.84
N GLU A 113 10.56 -10.19 -3.59
CA GLU A 113 11.95 -10.49 -3.22
C GLU A 113 12.42 -11.88 -3.69
N ARG A 114 11.50 -12.82 -3.94
CA ARG A 114 11.79 -14.19 -4.40
C ARG A 114 11.91 -14.35 -5.91
N ARG A 115 11.52 -13.32 -6.68
CA ARG A 115 11.62 -13.36 -8.15
C ARG A 115 13.05 -13.09 -8.61
#